data_AF-C6HTM9-F1
#
_entry.id   AF-C6HTM9-F1
#
_cell.length_a   1.000
_cell.length_b   1.000
_cell.length_c   1.000
_cell.angle_alpha   90.00
_cell.angle_beta   90.00
_cell.angle_gamma   90.00
#
_symmetry.space_group_name_H-M   'P 1'
#
loop_
_entity.id
_entity.type
_entity.pdbx_description
1 polymer ?
#
loop_
_entity_poly.entity_id
_entity_poly.type
_entity_poly.pdbx_seq_one_letter_code
_entity_poly.pdbx_strand_id
1 'polypeptide(L)'
;MHCVRGVISATLCNMTLDGLERELKTRFPKSRVYMARFADDFVITGTSKEFLENEVRPVVETFLKERGLELSKEKTFITNIQEGFDFLDQHHRKYGNRKQYLTTPARKNVRAFLSKVKDIVRSHKATSQEDLIKKLNPVIRGWALFHRHIVAKQVYKWVDMQVFRTVWHWARRRHPDKGTNWTKRRYFHTMEKRDWTFRPPGSKSEPLVTASSVPIVRHVKIKQHARPFHPEWDPYLAARKFTTKIRNALKAFWPIPSVTPDGSW
;
A
#
# COMPACT_ATOMS: atom_id res chain seq x y z
N MET A 1 8.21 4.55 -23.76
CA MET A 1 9.11 3.38 -23.62
C MET A 1 8.32 2.15 -23.23
N HIS A 2 8.23 1.14 -24.10
CA HIS A 2 7.98 -0.22 -23.62
C HIS A 2 9.30 -0.71 -23.01
N CYS A 3 9.41 -0.61 -21.70
CA CYS A 3 10.58 -1.02 -20.92
C CYS A 3 10.58 -2.56 -20.84
N VAL A 4 11.10 -3.23 -21.88
CA VAL A 4 11.12 -4.69 -21.95
C VAL A 4 12.28 -5.23 -21.10
N ARG A 5 11.95 -5.65 -19.86
CA ARG A 5 12.55 -6.76 -19.08
C ARG A 5 14.09 -6.92 -18.99
N GLY A 6 14.89 -5.86 -19.11
CA GLY A 6 16.32 -5.89 -18.76
C GLY A 6 16.60 -5.29 -17.38
N VAL A 7 17.47 -5.90 -16.57
CA VAL A 7 17.88 -5.37 -15.24
C VAL A 7 18.45 -3.95 -15.34
N ILE A 8 19.10 -3.64 -16.47
CA ILE A 8 19.72 -2.33 -16.75
C ILE A 8 18.66 -1.29 -17.21
N SER A 9 17.51 -1.74 -17.72
CA SER A 9 16.50 -0.88 -18.32
C SER A 9 15.88 0.10 -17.30
N ALA A 10 15.72 -0.32 -16.05
CA ALA A 10 15.25 0.55 -14.98
C ALA A 10 16.23 1.68 -14.66
N THR A 11 17.54 1.38 -14.70
CA THR A 11 18.59 2.37 -14.45
C THR A 11 18.67 3.37 -15.61
N LEU A 12 18.62 2.89 -16.86
CA LEU A 12 18.62 3.75 -18.05
C LEU A 12 17.41 4.68 -18.08
N CYS A 13 16.21 4.19 -17.77
CA CYS A 13 15.01 5.03 -17.66
C CYS A 13 15.14 6.11 -16.58
N ASN A 14 15.78 5.77 -15.45
CA ASN A 14 16.05 6.76 -14.41
C ASN A 14 17.08 7.81 -14.84
N MET A 15 18.10 7.42 -15.61
CA MET A 15 19.11 8.35 -16.14
C MET A 15 18.53 9.28 -17.22
N THR A 16 17.67 8.78 -18.11
CA THR A 16 17.08 9.60 -19.17
C THR A 16 16.15 10.67 -18.62
N LEU A 17 15.39 10.35 -17.58
CA LEU A 17 14.48 11.28 -16.89
C LEU A 17 15.18 12.11 -15.81
N ASP A 18 16.48 11.90 -15.58
CA ASP A 18 17.24 12.72 -14.64
C ASP A 18 17.48 14.12 -15.22
N GLY A 19 17.37 15.13 -14.37
CA GLY A 19 17.50 16.54 -14.76
C GLY A 19 16.20 17.29 -15.02
N LEU A 20 15.04 16.62 -15.20
CA LEU A 20 13.75 17.31 -15.39
C LEU A 20 13.39 18.18 -14.17
N GLU A 21 13.59 17.66 -12.95
CA GLU A 21 13.35 18.43 -11.72
C GLU A 21 14.27 19.67 -11.64
N ARG A 22 15.52 19.53 -12.11
CA ARG A 22 16.49 20.63 -12.12
C ARG A 22 16.08 21.70 -13.14
N GLU A 23 15.68 21.31 -14.34
CA GLU A 23 15.24 22.24 -15.37
C GLU A 23 14.00 23.02 -14.94
N LEU A 24 13.02 22.35 -14.34
CA LEU A 24 11.83 23.01 -13.78
C LEU A 24 12.21 24.02 -12.69
N LYS A 25 13.17 23.69 -11.82
CA LYS A 25 13.66 24.62 -10.78
C LYS A 25 14.43 25.81 -11.36
N THR A 26 15.26 25.60 -12.37
CA THR A 26 16.03 26.67 -13.01
C THR A 26 15.13 27.64 -13.75
N ARG A 27 14.09 27.13 -14.44
CA ARG A 27 13.18 27.94 -15.25
C ARG A 27 12.11 28.64 -14.40
N PHE A 28 11.71 28.03 -13.28
CA PHE A 28 10.69 28.58 -12.38
C PHE A 28 11.18 28.71 -10.93
N PRO A 29 12.25 29.49 -10.66
CA PRO A 29 12.88 29.54 -9.33
C PRO A 29 11.99 30.19 -8.25
N LYS A 30 11.07 31.07 -8.64
CA LYS A 30 10.13 31.76 -7.73
C LYS A 30 8.76 31.08 -7.65
N SER A 31 8.47 30.14 -8.55
CA SER A 31 7.17 29.47 -8.60
C SER A 31 7.19 28.25 -7.68
N ARG A 32 6.06 27.96 -7.02
CA ARG A 32 5.92 26.82 -6.10
C ARG A 32 5.75 25.50 -6.86
N VAL A 33 6.67 25.21 -7.78
CA VAL A 33 6.66 24.01 -8.61
C VAL A 33 7.47 22.93 -7.94
N TYR A 34 6.83 21.80 -7.66
CA TYR A 34 7.48 20.62 -7.11
C TYR A 34 7.16 19.42 -7.97
N MET A 35 8.17 18.59 -8.22
CA MET A 35 8.03 17.36 -8.97
C MET A 35 8.23 16.18 -8.01
N ALA A 36 7.34 15.20 -8.09
CA ALA A 36 7.51 13.89 -7.49
C ALA A 36 7.52 12.85 -8.61
N ARG A 37 8.60 12.07 -8.72
CA ARG A 37 8.77 11.04 -9.76
C ARG A 37 8.93 9.66 -9.16
N PHE A 38 8.35 8.67 -9.80
CA PHE A 38 8.59 7.26 -9.56
C PHE A 38 8.69 6.52 -10.90
N ALA A 39 9.91 6.13 -11.28
CA ALA A 39 10.20 5.61 -12.62
C ALA A 39 9.68 6.56 -13.73
N ASP A 40 8.74 6.12 -14.54
CA ASP A 40 8.07 6.84 -15.63
C ASP A 40 6.87 7.67 -15.18
N ASP A 41 6.25 7.34 -14.05
CA ASP A 41 5.13 8.11 -13.49
C ASP A 41 5.64 9.30 -12.68
N PHE A 42 5.12 10.49 -12.97
CA PHE A 42 5.44 11.69 -12.19
C PHE A 42 4.23 12.60 -12.00
N VAL A 43 4.29 13.40 -10.94
CA VAL A 43 3.31 14.42 -10.60
C VAL A 43 4.06 15.74 -10.43
N ILE A 44 3.57 16.77 -11.10
CA ILE A 44 4.07 18.13 -10.96
C ILE A 44 2.97 18.97 -10.30
N THR A 45 3.31 19.64 -9.20
CA THR A 45 2.40 20.57 -8.54
C THR A 45 2.64 21.98 -9.04
N GLY A 46 1.58 22.76 -9.22
CA GLY A 46 1.65 24.17 -9.60
C GLY A 46 0.61 25.01 -8.88
N THR A 47 0.67 26.32 -9.09
CA THR A 47 -0.21 27.32 -8.45
C THR A 47 -1.55 27.45 -9.14
N SER A 48 -1.59 27.37 -10.48
CA SER A 48 -2.82 27.43 -11.27
C SER A 48 -2.83 26.37 -12.38
N LYS A 49 -4.03 26.05 -12.85
CA LYS A 49 -4.22 25.12 -13.99
C LYS A 49 -3.61 25.69 -15.26
N GLU A 50 -3.87 26.96 -15.55
CA GLU A 50 -3.34 27.67 -16.72
C GLU A 50 -1.82 27.70 -16.73
N PHE A 51 -1.17 27.91 -15.58
CA PHE A 51 0.29 27.86 -15.47
C PHE A 51 0.84 26.46 -15.76
N LEU A 52 0.16 25.41 -15.28
CA LEU A 52 0.56 24.04 -15.57
C LEU A 52 0.37 23.69 -17.05
N GLU A 53 -0.70 24.17 -17.69
CA GLU A 53 -1.02 23.90 -19.09
C GLU A 53 -0.14 24.68 -20.07
N ASN A 54 0.08 25.97 -19.81
CA ASN A 54 0.72 26.87 -20.77
C ASN A 54 2.23 26.98 -20.58
N GLU A 55 2.74 26.85 -19.35
CA GLU A 55 4.17 27.04 -19.07
C GLU A 55 4.87 25.72 -18.75
N VAL A 56 4.32 24.93 -17.84
CA VAL A 56 5.01 23.71 -17.37
C VAL A 56 4.93 22.59 -18.41
N ARG A 57 3.76 22.34 -18.98
CA ARG A 57 3.55 21.23 -19.92
C ARG A 57 4.44 21.33 -21.18
N PRO A 58 4.57 22.48 -21.86
CA PRO A 58 5.44 22.58 -23.04
C PRO A 58 6.92 22.32 -22.73
N VAL A 59 7.39 22.74 -21.54
CA VAL A 59 8.76 22.47 -21.08
C VAL A 59 8.98 20.97 -20.92
N VAL A 60 8.04 20.28 -20.27
CA VAL A 60 8.11 18.81 -20.10
C VAL A 60 8.04 18.10 -21.46
N GLU A 61 7.17 18.52 -22.37
CA GLU A 61 7.06 17.93 -23.71
C GLU A 61 8.35 18.14 -24.52
N THR A 62 8.98 19.32 -24.45
CA THR A 62 10.25 19.61 -25.13
C THR A 62 11.37 18.73 -24.58
N PHE A 63 11.51 18.66 -23.25
CA PHE A 63 12.52 17.83 -22.59
C PHE A 63 12.40 16.34 -22.94
N LEU A 64 11.16 15.84 -22.99
CA LEU A 64 10.89 14.45 -23.36
C LEU A 64 11.14 14.21 -24.85
N LYS A 65 10.79 15.15 -25.72
CA LYS A 65 10.99 15.05 -27.17
C LYS A 65 12.47 14.95 -27.55
N GLU A 66 13.35 15.71 -26.89
CA GLU A 66 14.81 15.59 -27.04
C GLU A 66 15.32 14.17 -26.75
N ARG A 67 14.61 13.43 -25.90
CA ARG A 67 14.94 12.06 -25.47
C ARG A 67 14.14 10.99 -26.22
N GLY A 68 13.39 11.38 -27.25
CA GLY A 68 12.53 10.48 -28.02
C GLY A 68 11.33 9.93 -27.25
N LEU A 69 10.86 10.68 -26.24
CA LEU A 69 9.71 10.32 -25.42
C LEU A 69 8.54 11.28 -25.65
N GLU A 70 7.32 10.76 -25.51
CA GLU A 70 6.10 11.55 -25.64
C GLU A 70 5.18 11.31 -24.44
N LEU A 71 4.44 12.34 -24.05
CA LEU A 71 3.40 12.24 -23.02
C LEU A 71 2.18 11.54 -23.57
N SER A 72 1.70 10.54 -22.84
CA SER A 72 0.43 9.89 -23.12
C SER A 72 -0.72 10.86 -22.82
N LYS A 73 -1.38 11.39 -23.86
CA LYS A 73 -2.52 12.32 -23.72
C LYS A 73 -3.65 11.75 -22.85
N GLU A 74 -3.87 10.44 -22.92
CA GLU A 74 -4.91 9.76 -22.13
C GLU A 74 -4.60 9.62 -20.63
N LYS A 75 -3.31 9.58 -20.27
CA LYS A 75 -2.87 9.41 -18.88
C LYS A 75 -2.57 10.76 -18.21
N THR A 76 -2.29 11.78 -19.01
CA THR A 76 -1.95 13.11 -18.52
C THR A 76 -3.22 13.91 -18.29
N PHE A 77 -3.50 14.22 -17.03
CA PHE A 77 -4.64 15.06 -16.66
C PHE A 77 -4.22 16.07 -15.60
N ILE A 78 -4.91 17.21 -15.57
CA ILE A 78 -4.67 18.27 -14.59
C ILE A 78 -5.93 18.38 -13.73
N THR A 79 -5.76 18.13 -12.44
CA THR A 79 -6.84 18.11 -11.45
C THR A 79 -6.49 18.96 -10.24
N ASN A 80 -7.51 19.47 -9.57
CA ASN A 80 -7.32 20.17 -8.31
C ASN A 80 -7.06 19.16 -7.18
N ILE A 81 -6.17 19.51 -6.24
CA ILE A 81 -5.90 18.69 -5.05
C ILE A 81 -7.14 18.44 -4.17
N GLN A 82 -8.16 19.30 -4.28
CA GLN A 82 -9.43 19.15 -3.58
C GLN A 82 -10.32 18.05 -4.16
N GLU A 83 -10.25 17.81 -5.46
CA GLU A 83 -10.90 16.68 -6.14
C GLU A 83 -10.11 15.40 -5.85
N GLY A 84 -8.78 15.53 -5.84
CA GLY A 84 -7.83 14.48 -5.55
C GLY A 84 -7.42 13.69 -6.80
N PHE A 85 -6.32 12.96 -6.69
CA PHE A 85 -5.77 12.16 -7.78
C PHE A 85 -5.17 10.85 -7.27
N ASP A 86 -5.07 9.86 -8.14
CA ASP A 86 -4.43 8.58 -7.83
C ASP A 86 -2.97 8.60 -8.30
N PHE A 87 -2.04 8.22 -7.41
CA PHE A 87 -0.62 8.06 -7.70
C PHE A 87 -0.07 6.89 -6.90
N LEU A 88 0.68 5.98 -7.53
CA LEU A 88 1.28 4.78 -6.90
C LEU A 88 0.29 3.98 -6.03
N ASP A 89 -0.87 3.62 -6.60
CA ASP A 89 -1.94 2.88 -5.90
C ASP A 89 -2.56 3.61 -4.69
N GLN A 90 -2.30 4.90 -4.53
CA GLN A 90 -2.78 5.74 -3.43
C GLN A 90 -3.58 6.92 -3.97
N HIS A 91 -4.66 7.27 -3.29
CA HIS A 91 -5.49 8.43 -3.57
C HIS A 91 -5.08 9.58 -2.67
N HIS A 92 -4.67 10.69 -3.27
CA HIS A 92 -4.21 11.90 -2.62
C HIS A 92 -5.27 12.98 -2.73
N ARG A 93 -5.77 13.46 -1.59
CA ARG A 93 -6.81 14.50 -1.56
C ARG A 93 -6.65 15.44 -0.37
N LYS A 94 -6.92 16.73 -0.61
CA LYS A 94 -7.00 17.76 0.43
C LYS A 94 -8.47 18.09 0.71
N TYR A 95 -8.89 17.95 1.96
CA TYR A 95 -10.28 18.20 2.35
C TYR A 95 -10.47 19.65 2.85
N GLY A 96 -11.41 20.35 2.24
CA GLY A 96 -11.74 21.75 2.48
C GLY A 96 -12.60 21.93 3.73
N ASN A 97 -11.92 22.24 4.84
CA ASN A 97 -12.37 22.98 6.04
C ASN A 97 -11.30 22.92 7.14
N ARG A 98 -10.42 21.90 7.13
CA ARG A 98 -9.35 21.70 8.13
C ARG A 98 -7.91 21.69 7.58
N LYS A 99 -7.68 22.12 6.32
CA LYS A 99 -6.38 22.02 5.61
C LYS A 99 -5.77 20.59 5.67
N GLN A 100 -6.57 19.55 5.87
CA GLN A 100 -6.06 18.19 6.11
C GLN A 100 -5.80 17.48 4.78
N TYR A 101 -4.54 17.07 4.59
CA TYR A 101 -4.12 16.23 3.47
C TYR A 101 -4.19 14.77 3.89
N LEU A 102 -4.99 13.97 3.17
CA LEU A 102 -5.13 12.55 3.44
C LEU A 102 -4.71 11.76 2.21
N THR A 103 -3.85 10.77 2.47
CA THR A 103 -3.50 9.74 1.51
C THR A 103 -4.20 8.46 1.93
N THR A 104 -5.05 7.92 1.06
CA THR A 104 -5.82 6.69 1.30
C THR A 104 -5.52 5.69 0.18
N PRO A 105 -5.72 4.37 0.36
CA PRO A 105 -5.57 3.43 -0.74
C PRO A 105 -6.51 3.78 -1.92
N ALA A 106 -6.01 3.75 -3.15
CA ALA A 106 -6.81 4.05 -4.33
C ALA A 106 -7.94 3.02 -4.50
N ARG A 107 -9.13 3.49 -4.90
CA ARG A 107 -10.31 2.60 -5.07
C ARG A 107 -10.04 1.49 -6.08
N LYS A 108 -9.30 1.79 -7.15
CA LYS A 108 -8.90 0.81 -8.18
C LYS A 108 -8.02 -0.29 -7.57
N ASN A 109 -7.00 0.09 -6.78
CA ASN A 109 -6.11 -0.86 -6.11
C ASN A 109 -6.87 -1.77 -5.13
N VAL A 110 -7.75 -1.18 -4.31
CA VAL A 110 -8.57 -1.93 -3.35
C VAL A 110 -9.47 -2.95 -4.07
N ARG A 111 -10.10 -2.56 -5.18
CA ARG A 111 -10.94 -3.46 -5.99
C ARG A 111 -10.11 -4.59 -6.61
N ALA A 112 -8.95 -4.28 -7.19
CA ALA A 112 -8.05 -5.28 -7.77
C ALA A 112 -7.59 -6.29 -6.71
N PHE A 113 -7.23 -5.81 -5.52
CA PHE A 113 -6.88 -6.66 -4.38
C PHE A 113 -8.04 -7.59 -3.98
N LEU A 114 -9.25 -7.06 -3.82
CA LEU A 114 -10.42 -7.87 -3.48
C LEU A 114 -10.78 -8.87 -4.58
N SER A 115 -10.60 -8.51 -5.85
CA SER A 115 -10.76 -9.46 -6.96
C SER A 115 -9.78 -10.62 -6.81
N LYS A 116 -8.49 -10.31 -6.62
CA LYS A 116 -7.46 -11.33 -6.40
C LYS A 116 -7.80 -12.26 -5.23
N VAL A 117 -8.28 -11.72 -4.11
CA VAL A 117 -8.73 -12.55 -2.97
C VAL A 117 -9.90 -13.46 -3.37
N LYS A 118 -10.90 -12.92 -4.07
CA LYS A 118 -12.04 -13.72 -4.56
C LYS A 118 -11.60 -14.81 -5.52
N ASP A 119 -10.64 -14.54 -6.39
CA ASP A 119 -10.13 -15.49 -7.38
C ASP A 119 -9.34 -16.62 -6.70
N ILE A 120 -8.57 -16.30 -5.65
CA ILE A 120 -7.91 -17.32 -4.81
C ILE A 120 -8.97 -18.21 -4.14
N VAL A 121 -10.00 -17.63 -3.53
CA VAL A 121 -11.06 -18.41 -2.88
C VAL A 121 -11.86 -19.25 -3.88
N ARG A 122 -12.11 -18.75 -5.10
CA ARG A 122 -12.82 -19.46 -6.17
C ARG A 122 -12.01 -20.62 -6.75
N SER A 123 -10.69 -20.47 -6.87
CA SER A 123 -9.82 -21.55 -7.34
C SER A 123 -9.65 -22.64 -6.28
N HIS A 124 -9.72 -22.30 -5.00
CA HIS A 124 -9.53 -23.21 -3.86
C HIS A 124 -10.86 -23.63 -3.22
N LYS A 125 -11.85 -23.99 -4.05
CA LYS A 125 -13.22 -24.35 -3.61
C LYS A 125 -13.29 -25.60 -2.74
N ALA A 126 -12.43 -26.59 -2.98
CA ALA A 126 -12.45 -27.90 -2.32
C ALA A 126 -11.34 -28.09 -1.28
N THR A 127 -10.38 -27.16 -1.19
CA THR A 127 -9.19 -27.25 -0.34
C THR A 127 -9.52 -27.22 1.16
N SER A 128 -8.60 -27.68 2.01
CA SER A 128 -8.73 -27.56 3.45
C SER A 128 -8.81 -26.10 3.90
N GLN A 129 -9.38 -25.87 5.09
CA GLN A 129 -9.40 -24.54 5.70
C GLN A 129 -7.99 -23.99 5.92
N GLU A 130 -7.06 -24.85 6.33
CA GLU A 130 -5.67 -24.48 6.62
C GLU A 130 -4.93 -23.99 5.38
N ASP A 131 -5.05 -24.71 4.28
CA ASP A 131 -4.36 -24.36 3.03
C ASP A 131 -4.92 -23.07 2.43
N LEU A 132 -6.24 -22.86 2.57
CA LEU A 132 -6.86 -21.59 2.16
C LEU A 132 -6.27 -20.42 2.96
N ILE A 133 -6.12 -20.57 4.28
CA ILE A 133 -5.50 -19.54 5.13
C ILE A 133 -4.04 -19.31 4.75
N LYS A 134 -3.25 -20.38 4.53
CA LYS A 134 -1.85 -20.29 4.09
C LYS A 134 -1.69 -19.53 2.78
N LYS A 135 -2.66 -19.62 1.86
CA LYS A 135 -2.65 -18.87 0.60
C LYS A 135 -3.11 -17.42 0.75
N LEU A 136 -4.12 -17.16 1.58
CA LEU A 136 -4.67 -15.81 1.77
C LEU A 136 -3.80 -14.92 2.65
N ASN A 137 -3.18 -15.47 3.71
CA ASN A 137 -2.42 -14.70 4.70
C ASN A 137 -1.29 -13.88 4.08
N PRO A 138 -0.40 -14.42 3.22
CA PRO A 138 0.67 -13.64 2.60
C PRO A 138 0.14 -12.49 1.73
N VAL A 139 -0.97 -12.72 1.03
CA VAL A 139 -1.58 -11.73 0.13
C VAL A 139 -2.17 -10.56 0.93
N ILE A 140 -2.96 -10.86 1.97
CA ILE A 140 -3.55 -9.85 2.86
C ILE A 140 -2.45 -9.10 3.62
N ARG A 141 -1.49 -9.83 4.19
CA ARG A 141 -0.38 -9.26 4.96
C ARG A 141 0.47 -8.35 4.08
N GLY A 142 0.84 -8.78 2.87
CA GLY A 142 1.62 -7.98 1.93
C GLY A 142 0.91 -6.68 1.56
N TRP A 143 -0.38 -6.76 1.21
CA TRP A 143 -1.18 -5.57 0.87
C TRP A 143 -1.32 -4.59 2.05
N ALA A 144 -1.59 -5.10 3.26
CA ALA A 144 -1.70 -4.28 4.47
C ALA A 144 -0.35 -3.70 4.92
N LEU A 145 0.77 -4.37 4.64
CA LEU A 145 2.11 -3.84 4.91
C LEU A 145 2.49 -2.74 3.93
N PHE A 146 2.11 -2.86 2.65
CA PHE A 146 2.34 -1.82 1.65
C PHE A 146 1.63 -0.50 2.01
N HIS A 147 0.35 -0.57 2.37
CA HIS A 147 -0.45 0.61 2.75
C HIS A 147 -0.27 1.04 4.22
N ARG A 148 0.67 0.47 4.97
CA ARG A 148 0.83 0.76 6.41
C ARG A 148 1.23 2.20 6.73
N HIS A 149 1.77 2.92 5.75
CA HIS A 149 2.33 4.25 5.92
C HIS A 149 1.29 5.37 5.73
N ILE A 150 0.13 5.03 5.17
CA ILE A 150 -0.92 5.96 4.80
C ILE A 150 -2.15 5.82 5.70
N VAL A 151 -3.18 6.63 5.45
CA VAL A 151 -4.44 6.60 6.20
C VAL A 151 -5.30 5.46 5.66
N ALA A 152 -5.05 4.23 6.13
CA ALA A 152 -5.70 3.04 5.59
C ALA A 152 -6.64 2.32 6.56
N LYS A 153 -6.72 2.69 7.86
CA LYS A 153 -7.49 1.92 8.86
C LYS A 153 -8.97 1.73 8.50
N GLN A 154 -9.65 2.76 8.01
CA GLN A 154 -11.05 2.63 7.61
C GLN A 154 -11.22 1.70 6.41
N VAL A 155 -10.32 1.82 5.42
CA VAL A 155 -10.29 0.92 4.25
C VAL A 155 -9.96 -0.51 4.67
N TYR A 156 -9.05 -0.72 5.62
CA TYR A 156 -8.73 -2.04 6.16
C TYR A 156 -9.94 -2.71 6.79
N LYS A 157 -10.72 -1.99 7.60
CA LYS A 157 -11.96 -2.52 8.18
C LYS A 157 -12.95 -2.94 7.08
N TRP A 158 -13.11 -2.12 6.05
CA TRP A 158 -14.01 -2.44 4.93
C TRP A 158 -13.50 -3.65 4.13
N VAL A 159 -12.20 -3.73 3.87
CA VAL A 159 -11.57 -4.88 3.23
C VAL A 159 -11.76 -6.15 4.06
N ASP A 160 -11.51 -6.11 5.36
CA ASP A 160 -11.69 -7.25 6.27
C ASP A 160 -13.13 -7.77 6.23
N MET A 161 -14.13 -6.88 6.19
CA MET A 161 -15.54 -7.25 6.03
C MET A 161 -15.79 -7.96 4.68
N GLN A 162 -15.19 -7.48 3.58
CA GLN A 162 -15.35 -8.11 2.26
C GLN A 162 -14.66 -9.47 2.18
N VAL A 163 -13.47 -9.60 2.77
CA VAL A 163 -12.75 -10.87 2.88
C VAL A 163 -13.58 -11.85 3.73
N PHE A 164 -14.10 -11.40 4.87
CA PHE A 164 -14.98 -12.20 5.73
C PHE A 164 -16.20 -12.73 4.95
N ARG A 165 -16.92 -11.87 4.21
CA ARG A 165 -18.06 -12.29 3.38
C ARG A 165 -17.67 -13.34 2.35
N THR A 166 -16.50 -13.19 1.73
CA THR A 166 -15.99 -14.12 0.72
C THR A 166 -15.70 -15.49 1.33
N VAL A 167 -15.05 -15.52 2.49
CA VAL A 167 -14.73 -16.77 3.21
C VAL A 167 -15.98 -17.40 3.83
N TRP A 168 -16.93 -16.59 4.30
CA TRP A 168 -18.23 -17.05 4.78
C TRP A 168 -19.02 -17.78 3.68
N HIS A 169 -19.08 -17.21 2.48
CA HIS A 169 -19.71 -17.87 1.33
C HIS A 169 -18.99 -19.17 0.96
N TRP A 170 -17.66 -19.19 1.00
CA TRP A 170 -16.89 -20.41 0.78
C TRP A 170 -17.24 -21.50 1.81
N ALA A 171 -17.34 -21.14 3.10
CA ALA A 171 -17.67 -22.08 4.17
C ALA A 171 -19.09 -22.64 4.04
N ARG A 172 -20.08 -21.78 3.75
CA ARG A 172 -21.48 -22.19 3.53
C ARG A 172 -21.64 -23.10 2.32
N ARG A 173 -20.96 -22.78 1.21
CA ARG A 173 -21.03 -23.58 -0.03
C ARG A 173 -20.61 -25.03 0.17
N ARG A 174 -19.69 -25.30 1.10
CA ARG A 174 -19.21 -26.66 1.39
C ARG A 174 -20.22 -27.53 2.12
N HIS A 175 -21.23 -26.91 2.75
CA HIS A 175 -22.19 -27.60 3.61
C HIS A 175 -23.61 -27.07 3.34
N PRO A 176 -24.18 -27.36 2.15
CA PRO A 176 -25.50 -26.86 1.76
C PRO A 176 -26.60 -27.28 2.75
N ASP A 177 -26.49 -28.49 3.32
CA ASP A 177 -27.50 -29.07 4.20
C ASP A 177 -27.33 -28.68 5.68
N LYS A 178 -26.35 -27.84 6.00
CA LYS A 178 -26.06 -27.42 7.39
C LYS A 178 -26.44 -25.97 7.61
N GLY A 179 -27.04 -25.70 8.77
CA GLY A 179 -27.43 -24.35 9.18
C GLY A 179 -26.23 -23.40 9.37
N THR A 180 -26.53 -22.10 9.40
CA THR A 180 -25.54 -21.02 9.60
C THR A 180 -24.80 -21.16 10.93
N ASN A 181 -25.51 -21.52 12.01
CA ASN A 181 -24.92 -21.73 13.33
C ASN A 181 -23.89 -22.88 13.34
N TRP A 182 -24.17 -23.95 12.60
CA TRP A 182 -23.22 -25.05 12.46
C TRP A 182 -21.97 -24.59 11.70
N THR A 183 -22.15 -23.84 10.61
CA THR A 183 -21.03 -23.28 9.83
C THR A 183 -20.17 -22.34 10.68
N LYS A 184 -20.79 -21.47 11.50
CA LYS A 184 -20.07 -20.62 12.46
C LYS A 184 -19.20 -21.49 13.37
N ARG A 185 -19.80 -22.44 14.10
CA ARG A 185 -19.07 -23.29 15.07
C ARG A 185 -17.95 -24.12 14.44
N ARG A 186 -18.10 -24.53 13.17
CA ARG A 186 -17.15 -25.40 12.47
C ARG A 186 -15.89 -24.68 11.96
N TYR A 187 -16.02 -23.43 11.54
CA TYR A 187 -14.97 -22.68 10.83
C TYR A 187 -14.52 -21.39 11.52
N PHE A 188 -15.35 -20.87 12.42
CA PHE A 188 -15.13 -19.60 13.09
C PHE A 188 -15.07 -19.83 14.59
N HIS A 189 -13.97 -19.40 15.20
CA HIS A 189 -13.70 -19.58 16.62
C HIS A 189 -13.42 -18.24 17.29
N THR A 190 -13.68 -18.18 18.59
CA THR A 190 -13.27 -17.05 19.41
C THR A 190 -11.78 -17.19 19.71
N MET A 191 -11.02 -16.12 19.45
CA MET A 191 -9.62 -16.03 19.82
C MET A 191 -9.43 -14.76 20.63
N GLU A 192 -8.92 -14.91 21.86
CA GLU A 192 -8.80 -13.82 22.83
C GLU A 192 -10.16 -13.10 23.02
N LYS A 193 -10.27 -11.84 22.58
CA LYS A 193 -11.48 -11.02 22.68
C LYS A 193 -12.29 -10.95 21.38
N ARG A 194 -11.89 -11.68 20.33
CA ARG A 194 -12.48 -11.59 19.00
C ARG A 194 -13.19 -12.87 18.60
N ASP A 195 -14.53 -12.83 18.62
CA ASP A 195 -15.39 -13.82 17.99
C ASP A 195 -15.34 -13.68 16.46
N TRP A 196 -15.81 -14.70 15.74
CA TRP A 196 -15.85 -14.76 14.28
C TRP A 196 -14.48 -14.76 13.59
N THR A 197 -13.48 -15.36 14.22
CA THR A 197 -12.15 -15.52 13.61
C THR A 197 -12.11 -16.79 12.78
N PHE A 198 -11.87 -16.66 11.46
CA PHE A 198 -11.74 -17.81 10.57
C PHE A 198 -10.44 -18.57 10.87
N ARG A 199 -10.59 -19.74 11.47
CA ARG A 199 -9.48 -20.54 11.99
C ARG A 199 -9.85 -22.03 12.00
N PRO A 200 -8.94 -22.94 11.67
CA PRO A 200 -9.16 -24.38 11.84
C PRO A 200 -9.28 -24.76 13.34
N PRO A 201 -9.99 -25.84 13.66
CA PRO A 201 -10.01 -26.39 15.01
C PRO A 201 -8.61 -26.91 15.37
N GLY A 202 -8.06 -26.48 16.52
CA GLY A 202 -6.72 -26.84 16.98
C GLY A 202 -5.81 -25.62 17.19
N SER A 203 -4.97 -25.68 18.23
CA SER A 203 -4.16 -24.55 18.69
C SER A 203 -2.97 -24.20 17.79
N LYS A 204 -2.53 -25.11 16.90
CA LYS A 204 -1.26 -24.95 16.15
C LYS A 204 -1.34 -24.15 14.85
N SER A 205 -2.51 -24.02 14.24
CA SER A 205 -2.63 -23.40 12.91
C SER A 205 -2.97 -21.91 12.99
N GLU A 206 -2.31 -21.08 12.17
CA GLU A 206 -2.51 -19.63 12.13
C GLU A 206 -3.96 -19.27 11.73
N PRO A 207 -4.61 -18.29 12.37
CA PRO A 207 -5.88 -17.76 11.91
C PRO A 207 -5.70 -16.91 10.64
N LEU A 208 -6.81 -16.60 9.98
CA LEU A 208 -6.82 -15.63 8.88
C LEU A 208 -6.38 -14.24 9.37
N VAL A 209 -5.34 -13.70 8.76
CA VAL A 209 -4.83 -12.36 9.08
C VAL A 209 -5.85 -11.32 8.67
N THR A 210 -6.11 -10.37 9.57
CA THR A 210 -6.94 -9.19 9.28
C THR A 210 -6.06 -8.00 8.93
N ALA A 211 -6.37 -7.29 7.85
CA ALA A 211 -5.64 -6.10 7.44
C ALA A 211 -5.67 -5.03 8.54
N SER A 212 -6.79 -4.91 9.27
CA SER A 212 -6.94 -3.96 10.37
C SER A 212 -6.00 -4.23 11.55
N SER A 213 -5.46 -5.43 11.70
CA SER A 213 -4.45 -5.73 12.73
C SER A 213 -3.11 -5.02 12.47
N VAL A 214 -2.77 -4.70 11.21
CA VAL A 214 -1.51 -4.05 10.88
C VAL A 214 -1.51 -2.61 11.41
N PRO A 215 -0.56 -2.24 12.29
CA PRO A 215 -0.49 -0.89 12.82
C PRO A 215 -0.01 0.09 11.75
N ILE A 216 -0.67 1.25 11.69
CA ILE A 216 -0.24 2.35 10.84
C ILE A 216 1.04 2.93 11.42
N VAL A 217 2.07 3.02 10.59
CA VAL A 217 3.39 3.49 10.97
C VAL A 217 3.79 4.57 10.00
N ARG A 218 3.91 5.82 10.45
CA ARG A 218 4.35 6.91 9.58
C ARG A 218 5.80 6.72 9.17
N HIS A 219 6.07 6.90 7.87
CA HIS A 219 7.42 6.85 7.33
C HIS A 219 8.14 8.17 7.61
N VAL A 220 9.35 8.10 8.15
CA VAL A 220 10.21 9.26 8.34
C VAL A 220 11.10 9.39 7.10
N LYS A 221 11.02 10.49 6.35
CA LYS A 221 11.80 10.70 5.11
C LYS A 221 13.31 10.49 5.37
N ILE A 222 14.01 9.84 4.45
CA ILE A 222 15.48 9.75 4.48
C ILE A 222 16.06 11.11 4.08
N LYS A 223 17.14 11.54 4.74
CA LYS A 223 17.87 12.77 4.34
C LYS A 223 18.33 12.59 2.89
N GLN A 224 17.96 13.51 1.99
CA GLN A 224 18.20 13.36 0.55
C GLN A 224 19.68 13.23 0.17
N HIS A 225 20.59 13.84 0.93
CA HIS A 225 22.03 13.77 0.70
C HIS A 225 22.70 12.59 1.41
N ALA A 226 21.95 11.73 2.11
CA ALA A 226 22.51 10.58 2.79
C ALA A 226 23.04 9.57 1.77
N ARG A 227 24.35 9.38 1.75
CA ARG A 227 25.02 8.43 0.86
C ARG A 227 25.36 7.15 1.62
N PRO A 228 24.81 5.98 1.22
CA PRO A 228 24.99 4.73 1.96
C PRO A 228 26.44 4.25 2.14
N PHE A 229 27.35 4.73 1.31
CA PHE A 229 28.74 4.26 1.24
C PHE A 229 29.76 5.30 1.73
N HIS A 230 29.30 6.48 2.20
CA HIS A 230 30.20 7.48 2.78
C HIS A 230 30.22 7.34 4.31
N PRO A 231 31.41 7.23 4.94
CA PRO A 231 31.55 7.02 6.39
C PRO A 231 30.81 8.05 7.26
N GLU A 232 30.70 9.30 6.79
CA GLU A 232 29.97 10.38 7.48
C GLU A 232 28.49 10.05 7.76
N TRP A 233 27.88 9.20 6.95
CA TRP A 233 26.46 8.81 7.08
C TRP A 233 26.25 7.51 7.84
N ASP A 234 27.32 6.80 8.19
CA ASP A 234 27.24 5.54 8.93
C ASP A 234 26.51 5.68 10.27
N PRO A 235 26.76 6.72 11.11
CA PRO A 235 26.02 6.89 12.36
C PRO A 235 24.51 7.08 12.13
N TYR A 236 24.15 7.88 11.11
CA TYR A 236 22.75 8.14 10.75
C TYR A 236 22.05 6.88 10.24
N LEU A 237 22.70 6.13 9.35
CA LEU A 237 22.16 4.91 8.76
C LEU A 237 22.14 3.75 9.75
N ALA A 238 23.14 3.64 10.63
CA ALA A 238 23.19 2.68 11.72
C ALA A 238 22.07 2.95 12.73
N ALA A 239 21.90 4.19 13.20
CA ALA A 239 20.79 4.57 14.09
C ALA A 239 19.43 4.27 13.46
N ARG A 240 19.28 4.53 12.15
CA ARG A 240 18.04 4.22 11.42
C ARG A 240 17.82 2.72 11.25
N LYS A 241 18.87 1.94 10.94
CA LYS A 241 18.84 0.46 10.89
C LYS A 241 18.50 -0.11 12.26
N PHE A 242 19.06 0.44 13.33
CA PHE A 242 18.81 0.05 14.72
C PHE A 242 17.37 0.36 15.14
N THR A 243 16.86 1.57 14.89
CA THR A 243 15.45 1.92 15.11
C THR A 243 14.51 1.05 14.26
N THR A 244 14.89 0.69 13.03
CA THR A 244 14.12 -0.21 12.18
C THR A 244 14.18 -1.66 12.69
N LYS A 245 15.34 -2.12 13.16
CA LYS A 245 15.55 -3.44 13.76
C LYS A 245 14.83 -3.56 15.10
N ILE A 246 14.92 -2.59 16.02
CA ILE A 246 14.14 -2.56 17.28
C ILE A 246 12.65 -2.51 16.96
N ARG A 247 12.22 -1.67 16.01
CA ARG A 247 10.82 -1.64 15.60
C ARG A 247 10.38 -2.94 14.94
N ASN A 248 11.28 -3.73 14.35
CA ASN A 248 10.99 -5.06 13.79
C ASN A 248 11.15 -6.18 14.82
N ALA A 249 12.02 -6.02 15.81
CA ALA A 249 12.26 -6.94 16.91
C ALA A 249 11.12 -6.84 17.91
N LEU A 250 10.64 -5.64 18.25
CA LEU A 250 9.38 -5.41 18.96
C LEU A 250 8.13 -5.88 18.18
N LYS A 251 8.26 -6.17 16.87
CA LYS A 251 7.22 -6.85 16.06
C LYS A 251 7.36 -8.38 16.10
N ALA A 252 8.55 -8.91 16.34
CA ALA A 252 8.82 -10.34 16.52
C ALA A 252 8.57 -10.78 17.98
N PHE A 253 8.85 -9.88 18.93
CA PHE A 253 8.47 -9.91 20.35
C PHE A 253 7.07 -9.31 20.57
N TRP A 254 6.13 -9.63 19.69
CA TRP A 254 4.75 -9.71 20.14
C TRP A 254 4.52 -11.17 20.53
N PRO A 255 4.73 -11.56 21.80
CA PRO A 255 4.17 -12.80 22.24
C PRO A 255 2.66 -12.68 22.04
N ILE A 256 2.05 -13.66 21.38
CA ILE A 256 0.68 -14.04 21.77
C ILE A 256 0.76 -14.12 23.29
N PRO A 257 -0.03 -13.36 24.08
CA PRO A 257 0.10 -13.41 25.52
C PRO A 257 -0.18 -14.86 25.94
N SER A 258 0.88 -15.59 26.26
CA SER A 258 0.81 -16.78 27.08
C SER A 258 0.46 -16.26 28.46
N VAL A 259 -0.84 -16.28 28.75
CA VAL A 259 -1.38 -16.08 30.08
C VAL A 259 -0.64 -17.04 31.01
N THR A 260 0.14 -16.51 31.96
CA THR A 260 0.42 -17.23 33.19
C THR A 260 -0.90 -17.36 33.96
N PRO A 261 -1.16 -18.52 34.58
CA PRO A 261 -2.43 -18.80 35.21
C PRO A 261 -2.52 -18.16 36.60
N ASP A 262 -2.86 -16.87 36.63
CA ASP A 262 -3.15 -16.10 37.84
C ASP A 262 -3.67 -14.70 37.41
N GLY A 263 -4.92 -14.29 37.59
CA GLY A 263 -5.86 -14.60 38.65
C GLY A 263 -6.07 -13.42 39.60
N SER A 264 -6.22 -12.17 39.14
CA SER A 264 -6.79 -11.08 39.96
C SER A 264 -7.10 -9.78 39.19
N TRP A 265 -8.40 -9.43 39.23
CA TRP A 265 -9.11 -8.16 38.96
C TRP A 265 -9.09 -7.56 37.54
#